data_AF-A0A3A1XZV7-F1
#
_entry.id   AF-A0A3A1XZV7-F1
#
_cell.length_a   1.000
_cell.length_b   1.000
_cell.length_c   1.000
_cell.angle_alpha   90.00
_cell.angle_beta   90.00
_cell.angle_gamma   90.00
#
_symmetry.space_group_name_H-M   'P 1'
#
loop_
_entity.id
_entity.type
_entity.pdbx_description
1 polymer ?
#
loop_
_entity_poly.entity_id
_entity_poly.type
_entity_poly.pdbx_seq_one_letter_code
_entity_poly.pdbx_strand_id
1 'polypeptide(L)'
;GLYPGKTKTIKALANGATVAVPNDPTNEARALLLLQDAGLIKLKNPKDINATTKDITENPKNLKFKELEAATVPTAIKDVDLAAMNGNYAIQAGFNPTKDPLTSEKVGGIAAKTYENIIVVKKGSEKFAKIKALLKALKTSEVRDYITKTYKGAVLPVF
;
A
#
# COMPACT_ATOMS: atom_id res chain seq x y z
N GLY A 1 -1.93 -2.59 -2.26
CA GLY A 1 -2.84 -3.69 -2.63
C GLY A 1 -2.13 -5.01 -2.50
N LEU A 2 -2.86 -6.12 -2.37
CA LEU A 2 -2.29 -7.48 -2.42
C LEU A 2 -2.40 -7.99 -3.86
N TYR A 3 -1.27 -8.26 -4.49
CA TYR A 3 -1.18 -8.67 -5.89
C TYR A 3 -0.80 -10.15 -6.01
N PRO A 4 -1.29 -10.84 -7.06
CA PRO A 4 -0.94 -12.22 -7.29
C PRO A 4 0.53 -12.35 -7.69
N GLY A 5 1.28 -13.17 -6.96
CA GLY A 5 2.58 -13.68 -7.41
C GLY A 5 2.38 -14.98 -8.18
N LYS A 6 3.03 -16.05 -7.69
CA LYS A 6 2.80 -17.42 -8.18
C LYS A 6 1.35 -17.89 -7.96
N THR A 7 0.67 -17.39 -6.92
CA THR A 7 -0.71 -17.75 -6.60
C THR A 7 -1.71 -16.78 -7.20
N LYS A 8 -2.72 -17.29 -7.91
CA LYS A 8 -3.72 -16.47 -8.63
C LYS A 8 -4.88 -15.94 -7.77
N THR A 9 -5.16 -16.55 -6.63
CA THR A 9 -6.25 -16.11 -5.73
C THR A 9 -5.87 -16.28 -4.26
N ILE A 10 -6.45 -15.48 -3.38
CA ILE A 10 -6.21 -15.55 -1.93
C ILE A 10 -6.54 -16.95 -1.38
N LYS A 11 -7.63 -17.56 -1.86
CA LYS A 11 -8.08 -18.89 -1.44
C LYS A 11 -7.10 -20.00 -1.82
N ALA A 12 -6.38 -19.83 -2.93
CA ALA A 12 -5.43 -20.81 -3.44
C ALA A 12 -4.05 -20.75 -2.76
N LEU A 13 -3.82 -19.83 -1.80
CA LEU A 13 -2.55 -19.77 -1.08
C LEU A 13 -2.30 -21.08 -0.33
N ALA A 14 -1.16 -21.71 -0.63
CA ALA A 14 -0.72 -22.91 0.05
C ALA A 14 -0.29 -22.61 1.50
N ASN A 15 -0.23 -23.65 2.33
CA ASN A 15 0.43 -23.55 3.62
C ASN A 15 1.93 -23.31 3.39
N GLY A 16 2.54 -22.39 4.15
CA GLY A 16 3.93 -22.01 3.97
C GLY A 16 4.19 -21.01 2.84
N ALA A 17 3.14 -20.51 2.18
CA ALA A 17 3.28 -19.56 1.08
C ALA A 17 4.07 -18.30 1.49
N THR A 18 4.90 -17.80 0.57
CA THR A 18 5.74 -16.62 0.79
C THR A 18 5.01 -15.35 0.37
N VAL A 19 4.96 -14.37 1.26
CA VAL A 19 4.34 -13.06 1.05
C VAL A 19 5.42 -11.98 1.10
N ALA A 20 5.61 -11.26 0.00
CA ALA A 20 6.47 -10.07 0.00
C ALA A 20 5.75 -8.88 0.64
N VAL A 21 6.41 -8.18 1.56
CA VAL A 21 5.92 -6.95 2.19
C VAL A 21 7.04 -5.90 2.18
N PRO A 22 6.70 -4.60 2.16
CA PRO A 22 7.67 -3.53 2.38
C PRO A 22 8.36 -3.69 3.75
N ASN A 23 9.63 -3.28 3.87
CA ASN A 23 10.43 -3.37 5.08
C ASN A 23 10.62 -2.04 5.82
N ASP A 24 10.01 -0.95 5.33
CA ASP A 24 9.90 0.28 6.10
C ASP A 24 8.72 0.20 7.07
N PRO A 25 8.83 0.72 8.31
CA PRO A 25 7.87 0.42 9.38
C PRO A 25 6.41 0.71 9.03
N THR A 26 6.14 1.85 8.38
CA THR A 26 4.76 2.27 8.10
C THR A 26 4.14 1.44 6.97
N ASN A 27 4.89 1.14 5.90
CA ASN A 27 4.36 0.33 4.81
C ASN A 27 4.29 -1.17 5.16
N GLU A 28 5.19 -1.67 6.02
CA GLU A 28 5.09 -3.02 6.58
C GLU A 28 3.79 -3.15 7.38
N ALA A 29 3.56 -2.26 8.35
CA ALA A 29 2.34 -2.26 9.17
C ALA A 29 1.08 -2.17 8.30
N ARG A 30 1.09 -1.30 7.29
CA ARG A 30 -0.01 -1.18 6.31
C ARG A 30 -0.27 -2.48 5.55
N ALA A 31 0.79 -3.17 5.11
CA ALA A 31 0.67 -4.46 4.45
C ALA A 31 0.07 -5.52 5.39
N LEU A 32 0.52 -5.57 6.65
CA LEU A 32 0.01 -6.48 7.67
C LEU A 32 -1.46 -6.24 8.00
N LEU A 33 -1.88 -4.97 8.12
CA LEU A 33 -3.28 -4.60 8.28
C LEU A 33 -4.13 -5.06 7.10
N LEU A 34 -3.62 -4.91 5.87
CA LEU A 34 -4.33 -5.37 4.67
C LEU A 34 -4.43 -6.90 4.60
N LEU A 35 -3.40 -7.63 5.04
CA LEU A 35 -3.42 -9.09 5.16
C LEU A 35 -4.42 -9.56 6.22
N GLN A 36 -4.53 -8.84 7.33
CA GLN A 36 -5.55 -9.10 8.35
C GLN A 36 -6.96 -8.85 7.81
N ASP A 37 -7.20 -7.74 7.11
CA ASP A 37 -8.49 -7.44 6.49
C ASP A 37 -8.89 -8.50 5.44
N ALA A 38 -7.90 -9.13 4.81
CA ALA A 38 -8.08 -10.27 3.90
C ALA A 38 -8.29 -11.62 4.62
N GLY A 39 -8.25 -11.64 5.95
CA GLY A 39 -8.42 -12.84 6.78
C GLY A 39 -7.24 -13.82 6.73
N LEU A 40 -6.05 -13.37 6.31
CA LEU A 40 -4.87 -14.22 6.17
C LEU A 40 -4.06 -14.36 7.47
N ILE A 41 -4.11 -13.33 8.32
CA ILE A 41 -3.48 -13.29 9.64
C ILE A 41 -4.38 -12.56 10.63
N LYS A 42 -4.06 -12.64 11.93
CA LYS A 42 -4.56 -11.69 12.93
C LYS A 42 -3.41 -10.98 13.62
N LEU A 43 -3.57 -9.69 13.87
CA LEU A 43 -2.64 -8.90 14.66
C LEU A 43 -3.13 -8.77 16.10
N LYS A 44 -2.20 -8.62 17.03
CA LYS A 44 -2.50 -8.34 18.45
C LYS A 44 -3.39 -7.12 18.61
N ASN A 45 -3.10 -6.05 17.86
CA ASN A 45 -3.94 -4.87 17.74
C ASN A 45 -4.29 -4.66 16.26
N PRO A 46 -5.56 -4.85 15.86
CA PRO A 46 -5.97 -4.77 14.46
C PRO A 46 -5.97 -3.35 13.89
N LYS A 47 -5.58 -2.34 14.67
CA LYS A 47 -5.52 -0.93 14.26
C LYS A 47 -4.14 -0.31 14.47
N ASP A 48 -3.14 -1.11 14.81
CA ASP A 48 -1.80 -0.59 15.07
C ASP A 48 -1.08 -0.25 13.76
N ILE A 49 -0.82 1.04 13.57
CA ILE A 49 -0.11 1.58 12.41
C ILE A 49 1.42 1.39 12.49
N ASN A 50 1.90 0.78 13.58
CA ASN A 50 3.30 0.39 13.77
C ASN A 50 3.46 -1.12 13.95
N ALA A 51 2.43 -1.91 13.60
CA ALA A 51 2.49 -3.37 13.71
C ALA A 51 3.67 -3.94 12.90
N THR A 52 4.32 -4.96 13.47
CA THR A 52 5.39 -5.73 12.82
C THR A 52 4.97 -7.18 12.67
N THR A 53 5.75 -7.97 11.93
CA THR A 53 5.56 -9.43 11.85
C THR A 53 5.56 -10.14 13.22
N LYS A 54 6.14 -9.53 14.27
CA LYS A 54 6.14 -10.05 15.65
C LYS A 54 4.79 -9.87 16.36
N ASP A 55 3.94 -8.99 15.86
CA ASP A 55 2.62 -8.70 16.44
C ASP A 55 1.51 -9.62 15.89
N ILE A 56 1.87 -10.60 15.05
CA ILE A 56 0.95 -11.58 14.50
C ILE A 56 0.58 -12.62 15.56
N THR A 57 -0.70 -12.72 15.89
CA THR A 57 -1.25 -13.66 16.88
C THR A 57 -1.83 -14.92 16.25
N GLU A 58 -2.30 -14.85 15.00
CA GLU A 58 -2.76 -16.02 14.25
C GLU A 58 -2.23 -15.98 12.82
N ASN A 59 -1.69 -17.11 12.35
CA ASN A 59 -1.21 -17.31 10.98
C ASN A 59 -1.58 -18.74 10.53
N PRO A 60 -2.86 -19.01 10.22
CA PRO A 60 -3.37 -20.38 9.99
C PRO A 60 -2.73 -21.09 8.80
N LYS A 61 -2.22 -20.34 7.82
CA LYS A 61 -1.50 -20.87 6.66
C LYS A 61 0.03 -20.92 6.86
N ASN A 62 0.55 -20.58 8.04
CA ASN A 62 1.99 -20.49 8.31
C ASN A 62 2.76 -19.70 7.23
N LEU A 63 2.16 -18.59 6.78
CA LEU A 63 2.73 -17.70 5.76
C LEU A 63 4.13 -17.24 6.17
N LYS A 64 5.03 -17.13 5.20
CA LYS A 64 6.40 -16.64 5.38
C LYS A 64 6.50 -15.22 4.83
N PHE A 65 6.92 -14.27 5.67
CA PHE A 65 7.04 -12.88 5.27
C PHE A 65 8.46 -12.61 4.74
N LYS A 66 8.54 -12.10 3.51
CA LYS A 66 9.76 -11.63 2.88
C LYS A 66 9.73 -10.10 2.88
N GLU A 67 10.34 -9.51 3.89
CA GLU A 67 10.48 -8.06 4.04
C GLU A 67 11.50 -7.54 3.02
N LEU A 68 11.09 -6.61 2.16
CA LEU A 68 11.89 -6.05 1.08
C LEU A 68 11.76 -4.54 1.03
N GLU A 69 12.76 -3.86 0.48
CA GLU A 69 12.61 -2.45 0.13
C GLU A 69 11.42 -2.30 -0.85
N ALA A 70 10.58 -1.28 -0.63
CA ALA A 70 9.28 -1.14 -1.28
C ALA A 70 9.37 -1.07 -2.82
N ALA A 71 10.39 -0.40 -3.38
CA ALA A 71 10.64 -0.35 -4.82
C ALA A 71 11.05 -1.70 -5.42
N THR A 72 11.55 -2.62 -4.60
CA THR A 72 11.98 -3.97 -4.99
C THR A 72 10.82 -4.98 -5.01
N VAL A 73 9.72 -4.72 -4.29
CA VAL A 73 8.58 -5.66 -4.22
C VAL A 73 8.01 -6.04 -5.60
N PRO A 74 7.80 -5.10 -6.56
CA PRO A 74 7.27 -5.45 -7.88
C PRO A 74 8.16 -6.38 -8.69
N THR A 75 9.49 -6.29 -8.56
CA THR A 75 10.40 -7.16 -9.30
C THR A 75 10.48 -8.55 -8.68
N ALA A 76 10.32 -8.65 -7.36
CA ALA A 76 10.31 -9.92 -6.63
C ALA A 76 8.99 -10.72 -6.78
N ILE A 77 7.96 -10.15 -7.43
CA ILE A 77 6.61 -10.74 -7.51
C ILE A 77 6.59 -12.14 -8.14
N LYS A 78 7.55 -12.45 -9.02
CA LYS A 78 7.68 -13.76 -9.68
C LYS A 78 8.23 -14.84 -8.74
N ASP A 79 8.87 -14.46 -7.65
CA ASP A 79 9.53 -15.37 -6.71
C ASP A 79 8.67 -15.70 -5.49
N VAL A 80 7.63 -14.90 -5.23
CA VAL A 80 6.72 -15.03 -4.08
C VAL A 80 5.32 -15.46 -4.52
N ASP A 81 4.50 -15.90 -3.57
CA ASP A 81 3.13 -16.34 -3.83
C ASP A 81 2.14 -15.17 -3.84
N LEU A 82 2.41 -14.15 -3.03
CA LEU A 82 1.62 -12.94 -2.87
C LEU A 82 2.55 -11.74 -2.60
N ALA A 83 2.18 -10.55 -3.06
CA ALA A 83 2.94 -9.33 -2.78
C ALA A 83 2.04 -8.18 -2.33
N ALA A 84 2.40 -7.52 -1.23
CA ALA A 84 1.80 -6.26 -0.82
C ALA A 84 2.58 -5.10 -1.46
N MET A 85 1.98 -4.39 -2.43
CA MET A 85 2.64 -3.31 -3.17
C MET A 85 2.00 -1.94 -2.94
N ASN A 86 2.85 -0.92 -2.82
CA ASN A 86 2.47 0.49 -2.91
C ASN A 86 1.97 0.85 -4.31
N GLY A 87 1.02 1.79 -4.38
CA GLY A 87 0.40 2.18 -5.65
C GLY A 87 1.39 2.76 -6.66
N ASN A 88 2.31 3.63 -6.23
CA ASN A 88 3.30 4.25 -7.12
C ASN A 88 4.23 3.21 -7.77
N TYR A 89 4.73 2.24 -6.99
CA TYR A 89 5.63 1.21 -7.50
C TYR A 89 4.89 0.18 -8.37
N ALA A 90 3.63 -0.13 -8.05
CA ALA A 90 2.79 -0.95 -8.91
C ALA A 90 2.59 -0.29 -10.29
N ILE A 91 2.22 1.00 -10.32
CA ILE A 91 2.05 1.77 -11.57
C ILE A 91 3.36 1.81 -12.36
N GLN A 92 4.48 2.11 -11.69
CA GLN A 92 5.80 2.17 -12.34
C GLN A 92 6.23 0.83 -12.95
N ALA A 93 5.86 -0.28 -12.31
CA ALA A 93 6.11 -1.63 -12.82
C ALA A 93 5.07 -2.10 -13.86
N GLY A 94 4.13 -1.24 -14.26
CA GLY A 94 3.14 -1.52 -15.31
C GLY A 94 1.88 -2.23 -14.83
N PHE A 95 1.70 -2.41 -13.53
CA PHE A 95 0.45 -2.94 -12.97
C PHE A 95 -0.65 -1.89 -12.97
N ASN A 96 -1.89 -2.36 -13.09
CA ASN A 96 -3.09 -1.56 -12.92
C ASN A 96 -3.65 -1.74 -11.49
N PRO A 97 -3.52 -0.74 -10.59
CA PRO A 97 -3.92 -0.90 -9.19
C PRO A 97 -5.42 -1.03 -8.94
N THR A 98 -6.28 -0.83 -9.95
CA THR A 98 -7.73 -1.03 -9.81
C THR A 98 -8.21 -2.37 -10.36
N LYS A 99 -7.34 -3.13 -11.06
CA LYS A 99 -7.71 -4.39 -11.72
C LYS A 99 -6.87 -5.59 -11.28
N ASP A 100 -5.58 -5.38 -11.09
CA ASP A 100 -4.62 -6.46 -10.87
C ASP A 100 -4.52 -6.94 -9.41
N PRO A 101 -4.78 -6.13 -8.37
CA PRO A 101 -4.78 -6.65 -7.00
C PRO A 101 -5.89 -7.68 -6.79
N LEU A 102 -5.57 -8.73 -6.03
CA LEU A 102 -6.57 -9.67 -5.49
C LEU A 102 -7.46 -9.01 -4.43
N THR A 103 -6.90 -8.03 -3.72
CA THR A 103 -7.64 -7.14 -2.83
C THR A 103 -6.87 -5.84 -2.63
N SER A 104 -7.59 -4.78 -2.29
CA SER A 104 -7.05 -3.47 -1.99
C SER A 104 -7.74 -2.88 -0.77
N GLU A 105 -7.13 -1.85 -0.20
CA GLU A 105 -7.78 -1.08 0.85
C GLU A 105 -9.08 -0.47 0.32
N LYS A 106 -10.09 -0.40 1.20
CA LYS A 106 -11.38 0.19 0.84
C LYS A 106 -11.23 1.71 0.68
N VAL A 107 -11.78 2.23 -0.41
CA VAL A 107 -11.93 3.68 -0.61
C VAL A 107 -12.71 4.27 0.56
N GLY A 108 -12.19 5.34 1.16
CA GLY A 108 -12.79 6.00 2.33
C GLY A 108 -12.60 5.29 3.68
N GLY A 109 -11.93 4.13 3.71
CA GLY A 109 -11.57 3.43 4.94
C GLY A 109 -10.50 4.15 5.78
N ILE A 110 -10.19 3.61 6.95
CA ILE A 110 -9.16 4.18 7.87
C ILE A 110 -7.83 4.36 7.12
N ALA A 111 -7.38 3.34 6.40
CA ALA A 111 -6.16 3.40 5.61
C ALA A 111 -6.15 4.53 4.56
N ALA A 112 -7.27 4.78 3.88
CA ALA A 112 -7.36 5.84 2.88
C ALA A 112 -7.16 7.23 3.51
N LYS A 113 -7.59 7.44 4.76
CA LYS A 113 -7.40 8.68 5.52
C LYS A 113 -6.03 8.76 6.19
N THR A 114 -5.49 7.62 6.64
CA THR A 114 -4.21 7.55 7.35
C THR A 114 -3.03 7.75 6.41
N TYR A 115 -3.11 7.24 5.18
CA TYR A 115 -1.98 7.17 4.26
C TYR A 115 -2.10 8.14 3.07
N GLU A 116 -2.72 9.30 3.30
CA GLU A 116 -2.74 10.39 2.32
C GLU A 116 -1.30 10.86 2.03
N ASN A 117 -0.97 11.02 0.74
CA ASN A 117 0.33 11.55 0.35
C ASN A 117 0.36 13.06 0.61
N ILE A 118 1.42 13.53 1.26
CA ILE A 118 1.56 14.93 1.68
C ILE A 118 2.82 15.58 1.11
N ILE A 119 2.80 16.92 1.05
CA ILE A 119 4.01 17.70 0.83
C ILE A 119 4.71 17.88 2.18
N VAL A 120 5.91 17.32 2.31
CA VAL A 120 6.74 17.44 3.51
C VAL A 120 7.77 18.54 3.29
N VAL A 121 7.91 19.44 4.27
CA VAL A 121 8.91 20.50 4.29
C VAL A 121 9.62 20.54 5.64
N LYS A 122 10.83 21.10 5.68
CA LYS A 122 11.52 21.39 6.93
C LYS A 122 10.71 22.40 7.76
N LYS A 123 10.54 22.13 9.06
CA LYS A 123 9.83 23.01 10.01
C LYS A 123 10.27 24.48 9.87
N GLY A 124 9.30 25.39 9.80
CA GLY A 124 9.49 26.81 9.55
C GLY A 124 9.50 27.20 8.06
N SER A 125 9.55 26.23 7.14
CA SER A 125 9.53 26.49 5.69
C SER A 125 8.11 26.54 5.11
N GLU A 126 7.12 26.00 5.83
CA GLU A 126 5.70 26.01 5.44
C GLU A 126 5.14 27.42 5.20
N LYS A 127 5.77 28.44 5.81
CA LYS A 127 5.40 29.84 5.64
C LYS A 127 5.91 30.47 4.34
N PHE A 128 6.91 29.87 3.69
CA PHE A 128 7.54 30.46 2.51
C PHE A 128 6.56 30.54 1.34
N ALA A 129 6.58 31.68 0.63
CA ALA A 129 5.67 31.95 -0.49
C ALA A 129 5.72 30.86 -1.57
N LYS A 130 6.92 30.34 -1.89
CA LYS A 130 7.09 29.24 -2.84
C LYS A 130 6.39 27.94 -2.43
N ILE A 131 6.36 27.62 -1.13
CA ILE A 131 5.69 26.42 -0.61
C ILE A 131 4.17 26.61 -0.68
N LYS A 132 3.67 27.79 -0.30
CA LYS A 132 2.25 28.13 -0.45
C LYS A 132 1.80 28.10 -1.91
N ALA A 133 2.63 28.60 -2.83
CA ALA A 133 2.38 28.56 -4.26
C ALA A 133 2.32 27.12 -4.79
N LEU A 134 3.26 26.26 -4.39
CA LEU A 134 3.24 24.84 -4.74
C LEU A 134 1.96 24.15 -4.24
N LEU A 135 1.57 24.37 -2.98
CA LEU A 135 0.34 23.81 -2.43
C LEU A 135 -0.91 24.25 -3.20
N LYS A 136 -0.98 25.54 -3.58
CA LYS A 136 -2.08 26.06 -4.40
C LYS A 136 -2.10 25.42 -5.79
N ALA A 137 -0.94 25.30 -6.42
CA ALA A 137 -0.81 24.71 -7.76
C ALA A 137 -1.21 23.24 -7.80
N LEU A 138 -0.89 22.46 -6.75
CA LEU A 138 -1.27 21.05 -6.65
C LEU A 138 -2.75 20.85 -6.30
N LYS A 139 -3.43 21.86 -5.76
CA LYS A 139 -4.82 21.78 -5.28
C LYS A 139 -5.84 22.48 -6.18
N THR A 140 -5.67 22.37 -7.48
CA THR A 140 -6.60 22.94 -8.48
C THR A 140 -7.59 21.89 -9.00
N SER A 141 -8.71 22.35 -9.57
CA SER A 141 -9.63 21.46 -10.30
C SER A 141 -8.95 20.77 -11.48
N GLU A 142 -8.04 21.45 -12.16
CA GLU A 142 -7.26 20.89 -13.26
C GLU A 142 -6.38 19.71 -12.81
N VAL A 143 -5.68 19.84 -11.67
CA VAL A 143 -4.89 18.73 -11.12
C VAL A 143 -5.80 17.60 -10.63
N ARG A 144 -6.95 17.91 -10.04
CA ARG A 144 -7.96 16.91 -9.65
C ARG A 144 -8.45 16.10 -10.86
N ASP A 145 -8.76 16.79 -11.96
CA ASP A 145 -9.20 16.19 -13.21
C ASP A 145 -8.09 15.35 -13.84
N TYR A 146 -6.85 15.86 -13.85
CA TYR A 146 -5.70 15.12 -14.33
C TYR A 146 -5.52 13.81 -13.55
N ILE A 147 -5.54 13.87 -12.21
CA ILE A 147 -5.42 12.68 -11.36
C ILE A 147 -6.52 11.66 -11.72
N THR A 148 -7.77 12.13 -11.79
CA THR A 148 -8.93 11.26 -12.03
C THR A 148 -8.88 10.61 -13.42
N LYS A 149 -8.56 11.38 -14.47
CA LYS A 149 -8.52 10.90 -15.87
C LYS A 149 -7.32 9.99 -16.12
N THR A 150 -6.15 10.33 -15.58
CA THR A 150 -4.90 9.60 -15.82
C THR A 150 -4.87 8.29 -15.06
N TYR A 151 -5.17 8.33 -13.76
CA TYR A 151 -5.00 7.16 -12.89
C TYR A 151 -6.27 6.33 -12.71
N LYS A 152 -7.43 6.81 -13.20
CA LYS A 152 -8.68 6.03 -13.29
C LYS A 152 -9.04 5.28 -11.99
N GLY A 153 -8.88 5.97 -10.86
CA GLY A 153 -9.16 5.43 -9.52
C GLY A 153 -7.96 4.81 -8.78
N ALA A 154 -6.82 4.60 -9.44
CA ALA A 154 -5.59 4.11 -8.79
C ALA A 154 -4.93 5.18 -7.89
N VAL A 155 -5.14 6.46 -8.21
CA VAL A 155 -4.77 7.61 -7.39
C VAL A 155 -6.02 8.44 -7.20
N LEU A 156 -6.31 8.81 -5.94
CA LEU A 156 -7.50 9.56 -5.57
C LEU A 156 -7.10 10.95 -5.05
N PRO A 157 -7.68 12.04 -5.57
CA PRO A 157 -7.47 13.37 -5.02
C PRO A 157 -8.22 13.51 -3.68
N VAL A 158 -7.59 14.16 -2.70
CA VAL A 158 -8.13 14.35 -1.33
C VAL A 158 -8.35 15.83 -0.97
N PHE A 159 -8.42 16.70 -1.99
CA PHE A 159 -8.57 18.15 -1.86
C PHE A 159 -9.61 18.67 -2.85
#